data_AF-A0A7R8VDK3-F1
#
_entry.id   AF-A0A7R8VDK3-F1
#
_cell.length_a   1.000
_cell.length_b   1.000
_cell.length_c   1.000
_cell.angle_alpha   90.00
_cell.angle_beta   90.00
_cell.angle_gamma   90.00
#
_symmetry.space_group_name_H-M   'P 1'
#
loop_
_entity.id
_entity.type
_entity.pdbx_description
1 polymer ?
#
loop_
_entity_poly.entity_id
_entity_poly.type
_entity_poly.pdbx_seq_one_letter_code
_entity_poly.pdbx_strand_id
1 'polypeptide(L)'
;MYWGYSPALDLQTEWGQRGLSGSTDELRILIVGASDGRHILKTLAQSHGYAKRKLIFHVMEGSLELMARQMMLLTVALEPSQVLGLHEKTRLFLDIYGNILVRPNSARYVADKATQLIHMVTDPDYRQAKMPLLKLDRLKYKERDYLEDIFKFWQKDGNNIFHPRAHWDSRLRRHLGTRYDAKEGIFDWDYHMRLRPLGGERINSREYKHWRGTGIAFTWPETECSKPNCTLASGVVLIGDRLCHHGYLGDIVSGPYVNYGIECEDEDMLRKTNGVHNKRSTDIAERNLMRLFSELQTRQPYVSQAYPEGE
;
A
#
# COMPACT_ATOMS: atom_id res chain seq x y z
N MET A 1 -8.18 -11.66 -1.85
CA MET A 1 -8.04 -10.46 -2.68
C MET A 1 -6.91 -9.62 -2.12
N TYR A 2 -6.00 -9.15 -2.97
CA TYR A 2 -4.72 -8.57 -2.51
C TYR A 2 -4.86 -7.19 -1.85
N TRP A 3 -5.86 -6.40 -2.24
CA TRP A 3 -6.08 -5.05 -1.72
C TRP A 3 -7.11 -5.02 -0.58
N GLY A 4 -7.69 -6.14 -0.17
CA GLY A 4 -8.86 -6.18 0.74
C GLY A 4 -10.15 -5.61 0.13
N TYR A 5 -11.23 -5.59 0.91
CA TYR A 5 -12.60 -5.26 0.44
C TYR A 5 -13.20 -4.01 1.10
N SER A 6 -12.44 -3.31 1.95
CA SER A 6 -12.96 -2.19 2.72
C SER A 6 -11.98 -1.02 2.74
N PRO A 7 -12.47 0.20 2.96
CA PRO A 7 -11.63 1.32 3.35
C PRO A 7 -10.79 1.02 4.59
N ALA A 8 -9.78 1.86 4.84
CA ALA A 8 -9.07 1.83 6.11
C ALA A 8 -10.02 2.16 7.27
N LEU A 9 -9.92 1.38 8.35
CA LEU A 9 -10.70 1.53 9.57
C LEU A 9 -9.80 2.03 10.72
N ASP A 10 -10.35 2.86 11.58
CA ASP A 10 -9.78 3.15 12.89
C ASP A 10 -10.30 2.14 13.91
N LEU A 11 -9.41 1.26 14.33
CA LEU A 11 -9.77 0.13 15.18
C LEU A 11 -10.11 0.57 16.61
N GLN A 12 -9.78 1.81 17.01
CA GLN A 12 -10.25 2.37 18.28
C GLN A 12 -11.71 2.83 18.21
N THR A 13 -12.14 3.43 17.09
CA THR A 13 -13.56 3.73 16.83
C THR A 13 -14.38 2.44 16.88
N GLU A 14 -13.95 1.42 16.12
CA GLU A 14 -14.63 0.13 16.05
C GLU A 14 -14.73 -0.58 17.40
N TRP A 15 -13.68 -0.48 18.22
CA TRP A 15 -13.69 -0.99 19.59
C TRP A 15 -14.73 -0.28 20.47
N GLY A 16 -14.76 1.06 20.42
CA GLY A 16 -15.67 1.89 21.21
C GLY A 16 -17.14 1.67 20.84
N GLN A 17 -17.46 1.59 19.54
CA GLN A 17 -18.82 1.37 19.05
C GLN A 17 -19.41 0.01 19.49
N ARG A 18 -18.56 -1.00 19.70
CA ARG A 18 -18.99 -2.33 20.16
C ARG A 18 -19.26 -2.40 21.66
N GLY A 19 -19.14 -1.27 22.39
CA GLY A 19 -19.44 -1.20 23.83
C GLY A 19 -18.51 -2.07 24.68
N LEU A 20 -17.33 -2.42 24.16
CA LEU A 20 -16.37 -3.29 24.83
C LEU A 20 -15.66 -2.54 25.96
N SER A 21 -16.19 -2.70 27.18
CA SER A 21 -15.67 -2.14 28.43
C SER A 21 -14.47 -2.93 28.94
N GLY A 22 -13.32 -2.76 28.27
CA GLY A 22 -12.02 -3.26 28.72
C GLY A 22 -11.12 -2.14 29.24
N SER A 23 -10.09 -2.52 30.03
CA SER A 23 -9.06 -1.62 30.57
C SER A 23 -8.60 -0.57 29.54
N THR A 24 -8.52 0.68 30.01
CA THR A 24 -8.29 1.88 29.19
C THR A 24 -6.85 2.05 28.72
N ASP A 25 -5.90 1.35 29.34
CA ASP A 25 -4.48 1.73 29.26
C ASP A 25 -3.71 0.95 28.19
N GLU A 26 -4.19 -0.24 27.81
CA GLU A 26 -3.59 -1.07 26.77
C GLU A 26 -4.68 -1.72 25.89
N LEU A 27 -4.56 -1.56 24.56
CA LEU A 27 -5.43 -2.21 23.58
C LEU A 27 -4.59 -3.12 22.68
N ARG A 28 -4.92 -4.42 22.68
CA ARG A 28 -4.28 -5.44 21.84
C ARG A 28 -5.18 -5.78 20.67
N ILE A 29 -4.64 -5.74 19.47
CA ILE A 29 -5.40 -5.85 18.23
C ILE A 29 -4.74 -6.92 17.35
N LEU A 30 -5.49 -7.95 17.00
CA LEU A 30 -5.06 -8.95 16.02
C LEU A 30 -5.58 -8.57 14.64
N ILE A 31 -4.66 -8.43 13.68
CA ILE A 31 -4.94 -8.16 12.27
C ILE A 31 -4.50 -9.39 11.47
N VAL A 32 -5.44 -10.01 10.76
CA VAL A 32 -5.20 -11.20 9.94
C VAL A 32 -5.45 -10.87 8.48
N GLY A 33 -4.43 -11.01 7.63
CA GLY A 33 -4.55 -10.88 6.17
C GLY A 33 -4.96 -9.49 5.69
N ALA A 34 -4.49 -8.42 6.36
CA ALA A 34 -4.78 -7.05 5.93
C ALA A 34 -3.88 -6.61 4.76
N SER A 35 -2.75 -7.28 4.54
CA SER A 35 -1.84 -7.16 3.39
C SER A 35 -1.14 -5.81 3.16
N ASP A 36 -1.58 -4.71 3.76
CA ASP A 36 -1.07 -3.36 3.45
C ASP A 36 -0.88 -2.40 4.64
N GLY A 37 -1.18 -2.84 5.87
CA GLY A 37 -1.02 -2.03 7.07
C GLY A 37 -1.98 -0.82 7.18
N ARG A 38 -3.00 -0.70 6.31
CA ARG A 38 -3.88 0.49 6.27
C ARG A 38 -4.57 0.79 7.60
N HIS A 39 -5.02 -0.26 8.30
CA HIS A 39 -5.74 -0.13 9.56
C HIS A 39 -4.80 0.32 10.68
N ILE A 40 -3.55 -0.14 10.66
CA ILE A 40 -2.51 0.30 11.59
C ILE A 40 -2.26 1.79 11.38
N LEU A 41 -2.05 2.21 10.14
CA LEU A 41 -1.81 3.61 9.80
C LEU A 41 -2.97 4.52 10.22
N LYS A 42 -4.22 4.14 9.89
CA LYS A 42 -5.39 4.95 10.27
C LYS A 42 -5.60 5.03 11.77
N THR A 43 -5.49 3.90 12.47
CA THR A 43 -5.62 3.85 13.94
C THR A 43 -4.55 4.70 14.63
N LEU A 44 -3.30 4.65 14.15
CA LEU A 44 -2.21 5.44 14.70
C LEU A 44 -2.36 6.94 14.37
N ALA A 45 -2.75 7.27 13.13
CA ALA A 45 -2.98 8.65 12.71
C ALA A 45 -4.05 9.32 13.58
N GLN A 46 -5.18 8.65 13.79
CA GLN A 46 -6.32 9.20 14.53
C GLN A 46 -6.19 9.06 16.06
N SER A 47 -5.07 8.50 16.55
CA SER A 47 -4.85 8.25 17.98
C SER A 47 -4.85 9.52 18.85
N HIS A 48 -4.62 10.71 18.26
CA HIS A 48 -4.67 12.00 18.96
C HIS A 48 -6.07 12.35 19.48
N GLY A 49 -7.13 11.80 18.87
CA GLY A 49 -8.51 12.01 19.30
C GLY A 49 -8.95 11.17 20.50
N TYR A 50 -8.09 10.31 21.03
CA TYR A 50 -8.42 9.37 22.10
C TYR A 50 -7.64 9.62 23.38
N ALA A 51 -8.17 9.10 24.49
CA ALA A 51 -7.40 8.97 25.73
C ALA A 51 -6.14 8.13 25.47
N LYS A 52 -4.99 8.64 25.92
CA LYS A 52 -3.67 8.03 25.70
C LYS A 52 -3.66 6.59 26.23
N ARG A 53 -3.34 5.65 25.34
CA ARG A 53 -3.22 4.23 25.65
C ARG A 53 -2.11 3.58 24.83
N LYS A 54 -1.63 2.43 25.29
CA LYS A 54 -0.66 1.61 24.58
C LYS A 54 -1.38 0.72 23.56
N LEU A 55 -1.05 0.87 22.29
CA LEU A 55 -1.57 0.05 21.21
C LEU A 55 -0.58 -1.06 20.87
N ILE A 56 -1.03 -2.31 20.83
CA ILE A 56 -0.23 -3.46 20.42
C ILE A 56 -0.93 -4.15 19.24
N PHE A 57 -0.32 -4.09 18.06
CA PHE A 57 -0.80 -4.76 16.87
C PHE A 57 -0.08 -6.10 16.69
N HIS A 58 -0.85 -7.18 16.64
CA HIS A 58 -0.40 -8.50 16.23
C HIS A 58 -0.80 -8.69 14.77
N VAL A 59 0.17 -8.81 13.87
CA VAL A 59 -0.07 -8.91 12.42
C VAL A 59 0.24 -10.33 11.97
N MET A 60 -0.75 -10.98 11.36
CA MET A 60 -0.61 -12.30 10.76
C MET A 60 -0.92 -12.21 9.27
N GLU A 61 0.05 -12.59 8.44
CA GLU A 61 -0.06 -12.54 6.98
C GLU A 61 0.04 -13.92 6.34
N GLY A 62 -0.55 -14.06 5.16
CA GLY A 62 -0.54 -15.32 4.41
C GLY A 62 0.81 -15.68 3.80
N SER A 63 1.73 -14.71 3.68
CA SER A 63 3.09 -14.93 3.19
C SER A 63 4.06 -13.90 3.77
N LEU A 64 5.35 -14.23 3.76
CA LEU A 64 6.40 -13.33 4.26
C LEU A 64 6.69 -12.17 3.30
N GLU A 65 6.38 -12.31 2.01
CA GLU A 65 6.44 -11.21 1.05
C GLU A 65 5.40 -10.13 1.35
N LEU A 66 4.19 -10.51 1.78
CA LEU A 66 3.17 -9.56 2.25
C LEU A 66 3.64 -8.83 3.51
N MET A 67 4.27 -9.56 4.45
CA MET A 67 4.85 -8.97 5.65
C MET A 67 5.99 -8.01 5.32
N ALA A 68 6.94 -8.42 4.47
CA ALA A 68 8.03 -7.60 3.97
C ALA A 68 7.50 -6.32 3.32
N ARG A 69 6.46 -6.43 2.49
CA ARG A 69 5.83 -5.29 1.82
C ARG A 69 5.21 -4.33 2.82
N GLN A 70 4.52 -4.84 3.84
CA GLN A 70 4.00 -4.00 4.91
C GLN A 70 5.12 -3.30 5.68
N MET A 71 6.25 -3.96 5.93
CA MET A 71 7.42 -3.32 6.52
C MET A 71 7.91 -2.15 5.65
N MET A 72 7.98 -2.32 4.32
CA MET A 72 8.35 -1.22 3.40
C MET A 72 7.33 -0.07 3.44
N LEU A 73 6.03 -0.35 3.37
CA LEU A 73 4.98 0.67 3.39
C LEU A 73 4.95 1.44 4.72
N LEU A 74 5.13 0.75 5.85
CA LEU A 74 5.28 1.37 7.16
C LEU A 74 6.57 2.18 7.27
N THR A 75 7.67 1.73 6.66
CA THR A 75 8.93 2.49 6.60
C THR A 75 8.73 3.83 5.89
N VAL A 76 8.02 3.84 4.75
CA VAL A 76 7.66 5.07 4.03
C VAL A 76 6.80 5.98 4.90
N ALA A 77 5.74 5.44 5.50
CA ALA A 77 4.78 6.22 6.28
C ALA A 77 5.42 6.87 7.52
N LEU A 78 6.38 6.19 8.14
CA LEU A 78 7.08 6.63 9.34
C LEU A 78 8.38 7.40 9.06
N GLU A 79 8.72 7.64 7.80
CA GLU A 79 9.91 8.41 7.44
C GLU A 79 9.81 9.84 8.01
N PRO A 80 10.86 10.37 8.67
CA PRO A 80 10.84 11.73 9.19
C PRO A 80 10.67 12.77 8.07
N SER A 81 9.95 13.87 8.35
CA SER A 81 9.72 14.93 7.35
C SER A 81 10.97 15.66 6.91
N GLN A 82 12.04 15.60 7.71
CA GLN A 82 13.36 16.15 7.37
C GLN A 82 14.02 15.35 6.24
N VAL A 83 13.66 14.07 6.09
CA VAL A 83 14.17 13.19 5.04
C VAL A 83 13.23 13.17 3.84
N LEU A 84 11.91 13.10 4.10
CA LEU A 84 10.91 12.98 3.05
C LEU A 84 9.68 13.85 3.35
N GLY A 85 9.50 14.89 2.52
CA GLY A 85 8.38 15.82 2.65
C GLY A 85 7.02 15.13 2.51
N LEU A 86 5.97 15.70 3.12
CA LEU A 86 4.64 15.09 3.20
C LEU A 86 4.07 14.67 1.84
N HIS A 87 4.16 15.55 0.85
CA HIS A 87 3.67 15.30 -0.51
C HIS A 87 4.49 14.22 -1.24
N GLU A 88 5.83 14.29 -1.14
CA GLU A 88 6.71 13.29 -1.75
C GLU A 88 6.49 11.91 -1.13
N LYS A 89 6.37 11.84 0.19
CA LYS A 89 6.04 10.64 0.97
C LYS A 89 4.72 10.01 0.55
N THR A 90 3.69 10.83 0.36
CA THR A 90 2.37 10.40 -0.11
C THR A 90 2.47 9.72 -1.47
N ARG A 91 3.10 10.39 -2.43
CA ARG A 91 3.24 9.83 -3.79
C ARG A 91 4.16 8.62 -3.81
N LEU A 92 5.25 8.62 -3.02
CA LEU A 92 6.14 7.46 -2.88
C LEU A 92 5.36 6.24 -2.37
N PHE A 93 4.54 6.43 -1.33
CA PHE A 93 3.69 5.37 -0.80
C PHE A 93 2.77 4.82 -1.87
N LEU A 94 2.00 5.68 -2.56
CA LEU A 94 1.05 5.26 -3.60
C LEU A 94 1.73 4.54 -4.76
N ASP A 95 2.90 5.02 -5.18
CA ASP A 95 3.67 4.42 -6.26
C ASP A 95 4.10 2.99 -5.91
N ILE A 96 4.73 2.81 -4.73
CA ILE A 96 5.10 1.48 -4.23
C ILE A 96 3.85 0.60 -4.00
N TYR A 97 2.77 1.20 -3.50
CA TYR A 97 1.55 0.53 -3.11
C TYR A 97 0.74 -0.02 -4.29
N GLY A 98 0.52 0.76 -5.35
CA GLY A 98 -0.45 0.40 -6.39
C GLY A 98 0.12 0.01 -7.75
N ASN A 99 1.37 0.37 -8.05
CA ASN A 99 1.90 0.28 -9.40
C ASN A 99 2.84 -0.92 -9.60
N ILE A 100 2.69 -1.65 -10.71
CA ILE A 100 3.63 -2.72 -11.08
C ILE A 100 4.97 -2.19 -11.59
N LEU A 101 4.94 -0.96 -12.12
CA LEU A 101 6.12 -0.17 -12.44
C LEU A 101 6.08 1.11 -11.62
N VAL A 102 7.21 1.44 -11.02
CA VAL A 102 7.37 2.63 -10.19
C VAL A 102 8.31 3.63 -10.85
N ARG A 103 8.29 4.86 -10.33
CA ARG A 103 9.24 5.90 -10.73
C ARG A 103 10.67 5.48 -10.35
N PRO A 104 11.70 5.93 -11.08
CA PRO A 104 13.09 5.61 -10.76
C PRO A 104 13.50 5.96 -9.32
N ASN A 105 13.02 7.07 -8.78
CA ASN A 105 13.30 7.48 -7.40
C ASN A 105 12.66 6.53 -6.38
N SER A 106 11.44 6.06 -6.64
CA SER A 106 10.75 5.09 -5.78
C SER A 106 11.47 3.74 -5.77
N ALA A 107 11.94 3.26 -6.94
CA ALA A 107 12.74 2.03 -7.01
C ALA A 107 14.07 2.16 -6.26
N ARG A 108 14.74 3.32 -6.38
CA ARG A 108 15.96 3.60 -5.61
C ARG A 108 15.68 3.61 -4.10
N TYR A 109 14.62 4.27 -3.66
CA TYR A 109 14.23 4.29 -2.25
C TYR A 109 13.98 2.87 -1.71
N VAL A 110 13.25 2.03 -2.46
CA VAL A 110 13.02 0.62 -2.10
C VAL A 110 14.34 -0.14 -1.94
N ALA A 111 15.27 0.01 -2.88
CA ALA A 111 16.59 -0.64 -2.80
C ALA A 111 17.41 -0.15 -1.59
N ASP A 112 17.44 1.15 -1.34
CA ASP A 112 18.19 1.74 -0.22
C ASP A 112 17.62 1.30 1.14
N LYS A 113 16.29 1.29 1.26
CA LYS A 113 15.62 0.83 2.50
C LYS A 113 15.66 -0.68 2.66
N ALA A 114 15.73 -1.46 1.58
CA ALA A 114 15.91 -2.91 1.67
C ALA A 114 17.20 -3.27 2.43
N THR A 115 18.30 -2.55 2.20
CA THR A 115 19.55 -2.72 2.99
C THR A 115 19.31 -2.50 4.49
N GLN A 116 18.54 -1.47 4.85
CA GLN A 116 18.21 -1.21 6.26
C GLN A 116 17.31 -2.31 6.85
N LEU A 117 16.36 -2.82 6.07
CA LEU A 117 15.45 -3.89 6.47
C LEU A 117 16.18 -5.22 6.68
N ILE A 118 17.20 -5.54 5.86
CA ILE A 118 18.11 -6.68 6.07
C ILE A 118 18.74 -6.60 7.46
N HIS A 119 19.33 -5.45 7.82
CA HIS A 119 19.89 -5.27 9.16
C HIS A 119 18.83 -5.38 10.25
N MET A 120 17.60 -4.89 10.04
CA MET A 120 16.53 -5.01 11.05
C MET A 120 16.07 -6.47 11.31
N VAL A 121 16.13 -7.35 10.30
CA VAL A 121 15.74 -8.76 10.49
C VAL A 121 16.88 -9.62 11.03
N THR A 122 18.13 -9.28 10.70
CA THR A 122 19.34 -10.02 11.10
C THR A 122 19.93 -9.56 12.43
N ASP A 123 19.81 -8.28 12.77
CA ASP A 123 20.39 -7.67 13.97
C ASP A 123 19.28 -7.08 14.89
N PRO A 124 18.97 -7.76 16.01
CA PRO A 124 17.98 -7.29 16.98
C PRO A 124 18.31 -5.93 17.61
N ASP A 125 19.58 -5.62 17.84
CA ASP A 125 20.02 -4.38 18.49
C ASP A 125 19.90 -3.21 17.52
N TYR A 126 20.31 -3.41 16.26
CA TYR A 126 20.08 -2.44 15.19
C TYR A 126 18.58 -2.15 15.01
N ARG A 127 17.74 -3.20 15.00
CA ARG A 127 16.28 -3.03 14.93
C ARG A 127 15.74 -2.23 16.11
N GLN A 128 16.16 -2.56 17.34
CA GLN A 128 15.70 -1.86 18.54
C GLN A 128 16.10 -0.39 18.52
N ALA A 129 17.26 -0.05 17.97
CA ALA A 129 17.72 1.34 17.81
C ALA A 129 16.96 2.11 16.71
N LYS A 130 16.67 1.47 15.56
CA LYS A 130 16.07 2.14 14.39
C LYS A 130 14.55 2.13 14.36
N MET A 131 13.93 1.02 14.76
CA MET A 131 12.49 0.83 14.71
C MET A 131 12.01 0.00 15.92
N PRO A 132 12.07 0.55 17.15
CA PRO A 132 11.72 -0.17 18.39
C PRO A 132 10.26 -0.66 18.43
N LEU A 133 9.39 -0.08 17.59
CA LEU A 133 7.98 -0.44 17.44
C LEU A 133 7.80 -1.77 16.68
N LEU A 134 8.78 -2.18 15.87
CA LEU A 134 8.71 -3.43 15.11
C LEU A 134 9.29 -4.58 15.94
N LYS A 135 8.45 -5.58 16.22
CA LYS A 135 8.82 -6.77 16.96
C LYS A 135 8.71 -8.01 16.06
N LEU A 136 9.82 -8.74 15.92
CA LEU A 136 9.94 -9.93 15.08
C LEU A 136 10.22 -11.21 15.90
N ASP A 137 10.09 -11.14 17.21
CA ASP A 137 10.36 -12.20 18.19
C ASP A 137 9.52 -13.46 17.93
N ARG A 138 8.34 -13.31 17.33
CA ARG A 138 7.43 -14.42 16.99
C ARG A 138 7.79 -15.15 15.70
N LEU A 139 8.66 -14.60 14.86
CA LEU A 139 9.15 -15.26 13.65
C LEU A 139 10.24 -16.27 14.00
N LYS A 140 10.16 -17.45 13.39
CA LYS A 140 11.22 -18.47 13.40
C LYS A 140 12.46 -17.94 12.67
N TYR A 141 13.63 -18.48 13.00
CA TYR A 141 14.89 -18.10 12.32
C TYR A 141 14.79 -18.24 10.80
N LYS A 142 14.30 -19.38 10.29
CA LYS A 142 14.07 -19.60 8.86
C LYS A 142 13.16 -18.55 8.20
N GLU A 143 12.20 -18.00 8.93
CA GLU A 143 11.31 -16.96 8.40
C GLU A 143 12.04 -15.62 8.31
N ARG A 144 12.95 -15.33 9.24
CA ARG A 144 13.82 -14.15 9.19
C ARG A 144 14.86 -14.25 8.08
N ASP A 145 15.48 -15.42 7.91
CA ASP A 145 16.39 -15.70 6.80
C ASP A 145 15.67 -15.50 5.45
N TYR A 146 14.41 -15.93 5.37
CA TYR A 146 13.61 -15.71 4.17
C TYR A 146 13.26 -14.23 3.93
N LEU A 147 12.96 -13.45 4.98
CA LEU A 147 12.80 -12.01 4.86
C LEU A 147 14.08 -11.33 4.38
N GLU A 148 15.24 -11.78 4.87
CA GLU A 148 16.53 -11.30 4.38
C GLU A 148 16.70 -11.57 2.87
N ASP A 149 16.38 -12.77 2.38
CA ASP A 149 16.41 -13.09 0.95
C ASP A 149 15.46 -12.21 0.12
N ILE A 150 14.25 -11.95 0.62
CA ILE A 150 13.29 -11.03 -0.02
C ILE A 150 13.89 -9.63 -0.12
N PHE A 151 14.52 -9.11 0.93
CA PHE A 151 15.10 -7.78 0.92
C PHE A 151 16.36 -7.70 0.05
N LYS A 152 17.20 -8.76 0.02
CA LYS A 152 18.31 -8.85 -0.95
C LYS A 152 17.79 -8.83 -2.38
N PHE A 153 16.65 -9.48 -2.66
CA PHE A 153 15.99 -9.41 -3.97
C PHE A 153 15.49 -8.00 -4.29
N TRP A 154 15.24 -7.14 -3.31
CA TRP A 154 14.84 -5.74 -3.58
C TRP A 154 16.01 -4.80 -3.85
N GLN A 155 17.24 -5.19 -3.51
CA GLN A 155 18.43 -4.39 -3.76
C GLN A 155 18.76 -4.34 -5.24
N LYS A 156 19.27 -3.18 -5.69
CA LYS A 156 19.60 -2.90 -7.09
C LYS A 156 20.76 -3.77 -7.63
N ASP A 157 21.63 -4.24 -6.75
CA ASP A 157 22.81 -5.04 -7.08
C ASP A 157 22.53 -6.55 -6.98
N GLY A 158 21.30 -6.93 -6.63
CA GLY A 158 20.84 -8.31 -6.82
C GLY A 158 20.91 -8.63 -8.31
N ASN A 159 21.49 -9.76 -8.67
CA ASN A 159 21.54 -10.24 -10.06
C ASN A 159 20.15 -10.73 -10.52
N ASN A 160 19.08 -10.05 -10.07
CA ASN A 160 17.70 -10.47 -10.16
C ASN A 160 16.98 -9.77 -11.30
N ILE A 161 16.19 -10.54 -12.04
CA ILE A 161 15.49 -10.07 -13.23
C ILE A 161 13.98 -10.19 -12.95
N PHE A 162 13.37 -9.12 -12.47
CA PHE A 162 11.92 -9.05 -12.27
C PHE A 162 11.24 -8.34 -13.44
N HIS A 163 10.38 -9.06 -14.17
CA HIS A 163 9.59 -8.54 -15.29
C HIS A 163 8.08 -8.47 -14.96
N PRO A 164 7.65 -7.47 -14.17
CA PRO A 164 6.26 -7.40 -13.71
C PRO A 164 5.25 -7.29 -14.85
N ARG A 165 5.60 -6.60 -15.95
CA ARG A 165 4.72 -6.50 -17.14
C ARG A 165 4.42 -7.87 -17.76
N ALA A 166 5.42 -8.76 -17.83
CA ALA A 166 5.23 -10.11 -18.37
C ALA A 166 4.34 -10.95 -17.45
N HIS A 167 4.53 -10.85 -16.13
CA HIS A 167 3.66 -11.49 -15.14
C HIS A 167 2.22 -10.98 -15.20
N TRP A 168 2.05 -9.66 -15.33
CA TRP A 168 0.74 -9.01 -15.49
C TRP A 168 0.02 -9.49 -16.75
N ASP A 169 0.69 -9.46 -17.89
CA ASP A 169 0.13 -9.90 -19.17
C ASP A 169 -0.23 -11.39 -19.16
N SER A 170 0.67 -12.24 -18.64
CA SER A 170 0.42 -13.68 -18.49
C SER A 170 -0.81 -13.95 -17.62
N ARG A 171 -0.95 -13.22 -16.51
CA ARG A 171 -2.14 -13.31 -15.63
C ARG A 171 -3.40 -12.84 -16.33
N LEU A 172 -3.37 -11.75 -17.08
CA LEU A 172 -4.51 -11.27 -17.85
C LEU A 172 -4.92 -12.29 -18.92
N ARG A 173 -3.98 -12.84 -19.70
CA ARG A 173 -4.26 -13.88 -20.70
C ARG A 173 -4.91 -15.10 -20.07
N ARG A 174 -4.36 -15.58 -18.95
CA ARG A 174 -4.94 -16.72 -18.23
C ARG A 174 -6.34 -16.41 -17.69
N HIS A 175 -6.56 -15.21 -17.17
CA HIS A 175 -7.85 -14.82 -16.58
C HIS A 175 -8.94 -14.58 -17.63
N LEU A 176 -8.60 -13.94 -18.76
CA LEU A 176 -9.56 -13.58 -19.81
C LEU A 176 -9.78 -14.71 -20.82
N GLY A 177 -8.80 -15.61 -20.97
CA GLY A 177 -8.84 -16.72 -21.92
C GLY A 177 -9.00 -16.23 -23.35
N THR A 178 -9.94 -16.83 -24.08
CA THR A 178 -10.29 -16.46 -25.46
C THR A 178 -10.73 -15.02 -25.63
N ARG A 179 -11.12 -14.35 -24.54
CA ARG A 179 -11.61 -12.98 -24.58
C ARG A 179 -10.52 -11.92 -24.38
N TYR A 180 -9.26 -12.33 -24.27
CA TYR A 180 -8.13 -11.41 -24.08
C TYR A 180 -8.03 -10.36 -25.20
N ASP A 181 -8.30 -10.74 -26.44
CA ASP A 181 -8.25 -9.80 -27.58
C ASP A 181 -9.37 -8.74 -27.53
N ALA A 182 -10.44 -9.02 -26.79
CA ALA A 182 -11.55 -8.10 -26.51
C ALA A 182 -11.50 -7.51 -25.08
N LYS A 183 -10.31 -7.46 -24.46
CA LYS A 183 -10.13 -7.07 -23.04
C LYS A 183 -10.72 -5.71 -22.68
N GLU A 184 -10.67 -4.73 -23.58
CA GLU A 184 -11.21 -3.38 -23.30
C GLU A 184 -12.71 -3.41 -23.02
N GLY A 185 -13.47 -4.22 -23.77
CA GLY A 185 -14.90 -4.43 -23.53
C GLY A 185 -15.16 -5.17 -22.23
N ILE A 186 -14.27 -6.08 -21.83
CA ILE A 186 -14.37 -6.77 -20.53
C ILE A 186 -14.07 -5.82 -19.38
N PHE A 187 -13.05 -4.97 -19.49
CA PHE A 187 -12.72 -4.01 -18.44
C PHE A 187 -13.87 -3.03 -18.22
N ASP A 188 -14.51 -2.58 -19.30
CA ASP A 188 -15.71 -1.75 -19.24
C ASP A 188 -16.88 -2.48 -18.57
N TRP A 189 -17.14 -3.73 -18.96
CA TRP A 189 -18.17 -4.56 -18.36
C TRP A 189 -17.92 -4.83 -16.87
N ASP A 190 -16.70 -5.22 -16.48
CA ASP A 190 -16.30 -5.47 -15.09
C ASP A 190 -16.49 -4.20 -14.25
N TYR A 191 -16.13 -3.03 -14.78
CA TYR A 191 -16.36 -1.75 -14.12
C TYR A 191 -17.85 -1.52 -13.83
N HIS A 192 -18.69 -1.59 -14.87
CA HIS A 192 -20.11 -1.25 -14.77
C HIS A 192 -20.92 -2.30 -14.00
N MET A 193 -20.60 -3.59 -14.14
CA MET A 193 -21.40 -4.69 -13.63
C MET A 193 -20.87 -5.28 -12.32
N ARG A 194 -19.61 -5.03 -11.95
CA ARG A 194 -19.02 -5.57 -10.71
C ARG A 194 -18.51 -4.48 -9.78
N LEU A 195 -17.64 -3.62 -10.26
CA LEU A 195 -17.01 -2.61 -9.39
C LEU A 195 -18.03 -1.57 -8.92
N ARG A 196 -18.83 -1.04 -9.85
CA ARG A 196 -19.81 0.02 -9.55
C ARG A 196 -20.91 -0.44 -8.57
N PRO A 197 -21.56 -1.61 -8.74
CA PRO A 197 -22.58 -2.08 -7.78
C PRO A 197 -22.04 -2.35 -6.38
N LEU A 198 -20.73 -2.60 -6.24
CA LEU A 198 -20.05 -2.85 -4.96
C LEU A 198 -19.52 -1.56 -4.30
N GLY A 199 -20.03 -0.39 -4.68
CA GLY A 199 -19.63 0.90 -4.11
C GLY A 199 -18.39 1.53 -4.76
N GLY A 200 -17.83 0.91 -5.80
CA GLY A 200 -16.69 1.46 -6.56
C GLY A 200 -17.08 2.53 -7.58
N GLU A 201 -18.29 3.09 -7.52
CA GLU A 201 -18.77 4.13 -8.46
C GLU A 201 -17.93 5.42 -8.44
N ARG A 202 -17.20 5.66 -7.34
CA ARG A 202 -16.27 6.79 -7.20
C ARG A 202 -15.02 6.63 -8.04
N ILE A 203 -14.63 5.40 -8.38
CA ILE A 203 -13.44 5.13 -9.16
C ILE A 203 -13.72 5.54 -10.59
N ASN A 204 -12.89 6.41 -11.17
CA ASN A 204 -13.10 6.81 -12.55
C ASN A 204 -12.93 5.60 -13.50
N SER A 205 -13.89 5.37 -14.40
CA SER A 205 -13.83 4.27 -15.38
C SER A 205 -12.53 4.28 -16.20
N ARG A 206 -12.01 5.46 -16.56
CA ARG A 206 -10.74 5.59 -17.30
C ARG A 206 -9.55 5.18 -16.44
N GLU A 207 -9.52 5.56 -15.16
CA GLU A 207 -8.47 5.13 -14.23
C GLU A 207 -8.49 3.61 -14.05
N TYR A 208 -9.67 3.04 -13.80
CA TYR A 208 -9.83 1.61 -13.63
C TYR A 208 -9.39 0.82 -14.88
N LYS A 209 -9.83 1.23 -16.08
CA LYS A 209 -9.45 0.57 -17.35
C LYS A 209 -7.96 0.74 -17.63
N HIS A 210 -7.40 1.92 -17.39
CA HIS A 210 -5.96 2.15 -17.51
C HIS A 210 -5.19 1.18 -16.63
N TRP A 211 -5.52 1.09 -15.33
CA TRP A 211 -4.88 0.16 -14.42
C TRP A 211 -5.06 -1.31 -14.83
N ARG A 212 -6.26 -1.74 -15.24
CA ARG A 212 -6.49 -3.10 -15.75
C ARG A 212 -5.58 -3.42 -16.94
N GLY A 213 -5.38 -2.47 -17.84
CA GLY A 213 -4.56 -2.62 -19.03
C GLY A 213 -3.05 -2.59 -18.78
N THR A 214 -2.58 -1.77 -17.82
CA THR A 214 -1.15 -1.46 -17.65
C THR A 214 -0.54 -1.93 -16.34
N GLY A 215 -1.35 -2.21 -15.33
CA GLY A 215 -0.94 -2.44 -13.94
C GLY A 215 -0.44 -1.19 -13.21
N ILE A 216 -0.66 0.00 -13.75
CA ILE A 216 -0.27 1.28 -13.15
C ILE A 216 -1.55 1.97 -12.66
N ALA A 217 -1.70 2.11 -11.35
CA ALA A 217 -2.90 2.62 -10.71
C ALA A 217 -2.86 4.14 -10.50
N PHE A 218 -1.72 4.63 -10.03
CA PHE A 218 -1.52 6.03 -9.63
C PHE A 218 -0.51 6.67 -10.57
N THR A 219 -0.97 7.70 -11.30
CA THR A 219 -0.18 8.38 -12.34
C THR A 219 -0.21 9.88 -12.16
N TRP A 220 0.96 10.51 -12.31
CA TRP A 220 1.14 11.96 -12.35
C TRP A 220 1.69 12.36 -13.72
N PRO A 221 1.08 13.33 -14.42
CA PRO A 221 1.50 13.75 -15.77
C PRO A 221 2.99 14.05 -15.91
N GLU A 222 3.61 14.56 -14.86
CA GLU A 222 5.00 14.97 -14.79
C GLU A 222 5.99 13.82 -14.50
N THR A 223 5.52 12.57 -14.38
CA THR A 223 6.38 11.43 -14.02
C THR A 223 6.16 10.20 -14.88
N GLU A 224 7.25 9.47 -15.15
CA GLU A 224 7.21 8.19 -15.82
C GLU A 224 7.46 7.02 -14.85
N CYS A 225 6.61 6.00 -14.94
CA CYS A 225 6.76 4.73 -14.23
C CYS A 225 7.48 3.71 -15.11
N SER A 226 8.79 3.52 -14.89
CA SER A 226 9.66 2.73 -15.77
C SER A 226 10.44 1.61 -15.08
N LYS A 227 10.52 1.61 -13.75
CA LYS A 227 11.29 0.60 -13.00
C LYS A 227 10.38 -0.47 -12.40
N PRO A 228 10.81 -1.74 -12.35
CA PRO A 228 9.99 -2.81 -11.80
C PRO A 228 9.76 -2.62 -10.31
N ASN A 229 8.52 -2.79 -9.87
CA ASN A 229 8.20 -2.80 -8.45
C ASN A 229 8.48 -4.18 -7.84
N CYS A 230 9.72 -4.42 -7.42
CA CYS A 230 10.16 -5.71 -6.85
C CYS A 230 9.37 -6.12 -5.58
N THR A 231 8.73 -5.18 -4.90
CA THR A 231 7.88 -5.44 -3.72
C THR A 231 6.57 -6.17 -4.05
N LEU A 232 6.31 -6.46 -5.33
CA LEU A 232 5.18 -7.27 -5.81
C LEU A 232 5.62 -8.66 -6.31
N ALA A 233 6.90 -9.00 -6.23
CA ALA A 233 7.40 -10.33 -6.57
C ALA A 233 6.93 -11.37 -5.52
N SER A 234 6.71 -12.60 -5.99
CA SER A 234 6.28 -13.74 -5.17
C SER A 234 7.27 -14.89 -5.29
N GLY A 235 7.46 -15.64 -4.20
CA GLY A 235 8.23 -16.86 -4.19
C GLY A 235 9.69 -16.57 -4.49
N VAL A 236 10.28 -15.59 -3.80
CA VAL A 236 11.72 -15.34 -3.89
C VAL A 236 12.46 -16.62 -3.48
N VAL A 237 13.54 -16.97 -4.17
CA VAL A 237 14.36 -18.15 -3.86
C VAL A 237 15.80 -17.91 -4.29
N LEU A 238 16.76 -18.34 -3.48
CA LEU A 238 18.16 -18.38 -3.86
C LEU A 238 18.47 -19.67 -4.63
N ILE A 239 18.92 -19.55 -5.87
CA ILE A 239 19.36 -20.66 -6.73
C ILE A 239 20.83 -20.43 -7.06
N GLY A 240 21.72 -21.14 -6.37
CA GLY A 240 23.16 -20.89 -6.44
C GLY A 240 23.50 -19.52 -5.86
N ASP A 241 24.03 -18.63 -6.71
CA ASP A 241 24.38 -17.24 -6.39
C ASP A 241 23.31 -16.22 -6.84
N ARG A 242 22.20 -16.68 -7.44
CA ARG A 242 21.17 -15.80 -8.00
C ARG A 242 19.86 -15.88 -7.22
N LEU A 243 19.29 -14.71 -6.95
CA LEU A 243 17.93 -14.62 -6.43
C LEU A 243 16.93 -14.62 -7.58
N CYS A 244 16.05 -15.62 -7.57
CA CYS A 244 14.95 -15.78 -8.52
C CYS A 244 13.61 -15.54 -7.82
N HIS A 245 12.54 -15.48 -8.61
CA HIS A 245 11.16 -15.36 -8.13
C HIS A 245 10.24 -16.26 -8.96
N HIS A 246 9.13 -16.67 -8.38
CA HIS A 246 8.15 -17.55 -9.03
C HIS A 246 6.95 -16.81 -9.61
N GLY A 247 6.67 -15.57 -9.18
CA GLY A 247 5.50 -14.87 -9.68
C GLY A 247 5.29 -13.45 -9.20
N TYR A 248 4.02 -13.05 -9.25
CA TYR A 248 3.50 -11.72 -8.92
C TYR A 248 2.37 -11.84 -7.89
N LEU A 249 2.37 -11.00 -6.86
CA LEU A 249 1.41 -11.07 -5.75
C LEU A 249 0.14 -10.25 -5.94
N GLY A 250 0.15 -9.21 -6.77
CA GLY A 250 -0.97 -8.27 -6.84
C GLY A 250 -2.24 -8.80 -7.52
N ASP A 251 -3.33 -8.08 -7.28
CA ASP A 251 -4.61 -8.29 -7.96
C ASP A 251 -4.58 -7.71 -9.37
N ILE A 252 -5.38 -8.27 -10.28
CA ILE A 252 -5.53 -7.77 -11.65
C ILE A 252 -6.96 -7.32 -11.94
N VAL A 253 -7.92 -7.48 -11.02
CA VAL A 253 -9.36 -7.25 -11.23
C VAL A 253 -9.88 -6.03 -10.46
N SER A 254 -9.63 -5.88 -9.16
CA SER A 254 -10.35 -4.91 -8.32
C SER A 254 -9.68 -3.55 -8.11
N GLY A 255 -8.38 -3.43 -8.36
CA GLY A 255 -7.64 -2.18 -8.23
C GLY A 255 -7.29 -1.81 -6.78
N PRO A 256 -6.22 -1.04 -6.56
CA PRO A 256 -5.79 -0.62 -5.22
C PRO A 256 -6.58 0.60 -4.68
N TYR A 257 -7.64 1.03 -5.36
CA TYR A 257 -8.35 2.28 -5.08
C TYR A 257 -9.26 2.23 -3.85
N VAL A 258 -9.84 1.07 -3.54
CA VAL A 258 -10.88 0.93 -2.49
C VAL A 258 -10.40 1.43 -1.12
N ASN A 259 -9.11 1.29 -0.85
CA ASN A 259 -8.56 1.49 0.49
C ASN A 259 -8.42 2.96 0.87
N TYR A 260 -8.09 3.80 -0.12
CA TYR A 260 -7.76 5.20 0.10
C TYR A 260 -8.45 6.15 -0.89
N GLY A 261 -9.04 5.67 -1.99
CA GLY A 261 -9.49 6.48 -3.12
C GLY A 261 -11.01 6.56 -3.33
N ILE A 262 -11.81 6.14 -2.33
CA ILE A 262 -13.28 6.16 -2.41
C ILE A 262 -13.88 7.18 -1.43
N GLU A 263 -13.54 7.08 -0.15
CA GLU A 263 -14.06 7.94 0.91
C GLU A 263 -13.09 9.08 1.20
N CYS A 264 -13.56 10.25 1.61
CA CYS A 264 -12.72 11.36 2.08
C CYS A 264 -13.53 12.20 3.07
N GLU A 265 -12.92 12.65 4.17
CA GLU A 265 -13.63 13.56 5.09
C GLU A 265 -13.61 15.01 4.58
N ASP A 266 -12.80 15.31 3.56
CA ASP A 266 -12.86 16.58 2.84
C ASP A 266 -13.96 16.48 1.76
N GLU A 267 -15.14 17.04 2.04
CA GLU A 267 -16.30 16.96 1.15
C GLU A 267 -16.04 17.57 -0.23
N ASP A 268 -15.13 18.54 -0.34
CA ASP A 268 -14.78 19.17 -1.61
C ASP A 268 -14.13 18.18 -2.58
N MET A 269 -13.42 17.19 -2.06
CA MET A 269 -12.85 16.10 -2.85
C MET A 269 -13.91 15.16 -3.43
N LEU A 270 -15.11 15.16 -2.85
CA LEU A 270 -16.21 14.28 -3.25
C LEU A 270 -17.22 14.98 -4.18
N ARG A 271 -17.03 16.27 -4.48
CA ARG A 271 -17.92 17.07 -5.34
C ARG A 271 -18.06 16.49 -6.75
N LYS A 272 -19.26 16.67 -7.30
CA LYS A 272 -19.62 16.34 -8.68
C LYS A 272 -20.04 17.60 -9.42
N THR A 273 -19.61 17.76 -10.65
CA THR A 273 -20.13 18.76 -11.60
C THR A 273 -20.75 18.03 -12.78
N ASN A 274 -22.01 18.32 -13.11
CA ASN A 274 -22.78 17.65 -14.17
C ASN A 274 -22.80 16.11 -14.05
N GLY A 275 -22.89 15.60 -12.82
CA GLY A 275 -22.90 14.16 -12.55
C GLY A 275 -21.54 13.46 -12.64
N VAL A 276 -20.46 14.19 -12.95
CA VAL A 276 -19.09 13.67 -13.05
C VAL A 276 -18.29 14.08 -11.81
N HIS A 277 -17.47 13.17 -11.29
CA HIS A 277 -16.56 13.47 -10.19
C HIS A 277 -15.46 14.44 -10.61
N ASN A 278 -15.27 15.51 -9.85
CA ASN A 278 -14.25 16.53 -10.15
C ASN A 278 -12.83 16.04 -9.85
N LYS A 279 -12.70 15.13 -8.89
CA LYS A 279 -11.43 14.53 -8.46
C LYS A 279 -11.40 13.05 -8.80
N ARG A 280 -10.21 12.58 -9.14
CA ARG A 280 -9.91 11.17 -9.40
C ARG A 280 -9.75 10.39 -8.10
N SER A 281 -9.81 9.06 -8.18
CA SER A 281 -9.47 8.21 -7.03
C SER A 281 -8.01 8.39 -6.59
N THR A 282 -7.12 8.69 -7.53
CA THR A 282 -5.73 9.07 -7.23
C THR A 282 -5.67 10.32 -6.33
N ASP A 283 -6.43 11.36 -6.66
CA ASP A 283 -6.39 12.63 -5.93
C ASP A 283 -6.98 12.46 -4.51
N ILE A 284 -8.05 11.66 -4.38
CA ILE A 284 -8.64 11.30 -3.08
C ILE A 284 -7.64 10.49 -2.24
N ALA A 285 -6.96 9.51 -2.83
CA ALA A 285 -5.96 8.70 -2.14
C ALA A 285 -4.78 9.55 -1.66
N GLU A 286 -4.33 10.51 -2.47
CA GLU A 286 -3.32 11.48 -2.05
C GLU A 286 -3.79 12.31 -0.86
N ARG A 287 -4.98 12.91 -0.92
CA ARG A 287 -5.52 13.73 0.17
C ARG A 287 -5.63 12.94 1.48
N ASN A 288 -6.13 11.70 1.41
CA ASN A 288 -6.27 10.84 2.58
C ASN A 288 -4.93 10.43 3.17
N LEU A 289 -3.97 10.01 2.35
CA LEU A 289 -2.64 9.63 2.84
C LEU A 289 -1.87 10.85 3.37
N MET A 290 -1.99 12.02 2.74
CA MET A 290 -1.43 13.27 3.26
C MET A 290 -1.97 13.58 4.65
N ARG A 291 -3.30 13.45 4.86
CA ARG A 291 -3.89 13.56 6.19
C ARG A 291 -3.27 12.55 7.14
N LEU A 292 -3.32 11.25 6.81
CA LEU A 292 -2.81 10.18 7.68
C LEU A 292 -1.36 10.43 8.10
N PHE A 293 -0.49 10.78 7.14
CA PHE A 293 0.93 11.03 7.41
C PHE A 293 1.17 12.33 8.20
N SER A 294 0.35 13.36 7.98
CA SER A 294 0.42 14.59 8.77
C SER A 294 0.03 14.32 10.22
N GLU A 295 -1.11 13.66 10.45
CA GLU A 295 -1.61 13.36 11.80
C GLU A 295 -0.68 12.39 12.55
N LEU A 296 -0.09 11.41 11.86
CA LEU A 296 0.95 10.54 12.42
C LEU A 296 2.14 11.34 12.93
N GLN A 297 2.54 12.38 12.19
CA GLN A 297 3.70 13.19 12.50
C GLN A 297 3.42 14.23 13.60
N THR A 298 2.33 14.99 13.47
CA THR A 298 2.01 16.11 14.35
C THR A 298 1.25 15.68 15.60
N ARG A 299 0.59 14.52 15.55
CA ARG A 299 -0.40 14.08 16.55
C ARG A 299 -1.48 15.11 16.78
N GLN A 300 -1.90 15.79 15.71
CA GLN A 300 -2.96 16.79 15.70
C GLN A 300 -3.83 16.56 14.47
N PRO A 301 -5.13 16.96 14.50
CA PRO A 301 -6.00 16.89 13.34
C PRO A 301 -5.40 17.60 12.13
N TYR A 302 -5.52 16.99 10.94
CA TYR A 302 -5.06 17.62 9.71
C TYR A 302 -6.00 18.76 9.32
N VAL A 303 -5.48 19.98 9.31
CA VAL A 303 -6.18 21.14 8.76
C VAL A 303 -5.90 21.20 7.26
N SER A 304 -6.91 20.90 6.46
CA SER A 304 -6.81 21.05 5.01
C SER A 304 -6.66 22.53 4.66
N GLN A 305 -5.56 22.90 4.01
CA GLN A 305 -5.55 24.12 3.20
C GLN A 305 -6.52 23.88 2.03
N ALA A 306 -7.39 24.86 1.77
CA ALA A 306 -8.23 24.84 0.57
C ALA A 306 -7.32 24.55 -0.62
N TYR A 307 -7.72 23.60 -1.47
CA TYR A 307 -7.03 23.47 -2.76
C TYR A 307 -7.13 24.84 -3.43
N PRO A 308 -6.01 25.47 -3.84
CA PRO A 308 -6.14 26.58 -4.77
C PRO A 308 -6.93 26.03 -5.96
N GLU A 309 -8.10 26.62 -6.21
CA GLU A 309 -8.80 26.42 -7.46
C GLU A 309 -7.79 26.82 -8.53
N GLY A 310 -7.27 25.84 -9.27
CA GLY A 310 -6.29 26.10 -10.30
C GLY A 310 -6.89 27.04 -11.33
N GLU A 311 -6.15 28.09 -11.65
CA GLU A 311 -6.24 28.83 -12.90
C GLU A 311 -6.14 27.89 -14.12
#